data_AF-A0A4R0K7M2-F1
#
_entry.id   AF-A0A4R0K7M2-F1
#
_cell.length_a   1.000
_cell.length_b   1.000
_cell.length_c   1.000
_cell.angle_alpha   90.00
_cell.angle_beta   90.00
_cell.angle_gamma   90.00
#
_symmetry.space_group_name_H-M   'P 1'
#
loop_
_entity.id
_entity.type
_entity.pdbx_description
1 polymer ?
#
loop_
_entity_poly.entity_id
_entity_poly.type
_entity_poly.pdbx_seq_one_letter_code
_entity_poly.pdbx_strand_id
1 'polypeptide(L)'
;MRGRYASTASRASLLERFVVDEQHADELRGPDYNVAPTKNNPVVIARVPKDAGDDADPVRELRSFRWGLLPDQLRRSRGTNLSVWRSCPGG
;
A
#
# COMPACT_ATOMS: atom_id res chain seq x y z
N MET A 1 -17.07 1.83 8.17
CA MET A 1 -15.60 1.75 7.99
C MET A 1 -14.91 2.46 9.15
N ARG A 2 -13.98 1.81 9.87
CA ARG A 2 -13.17 2.50 10.88
C ARG A 2 -11.97 3.18 10.19
N GLY A 3 -11.90 4.50 10.25
CA GLY A 3 -10.95 5.30 9.45
C GLY A 3 -9.51 5.37 9.98
N ARG A 4 -9.20 4.71 11.10
CA ARG A 4 -7.87 4.72 11.73
C ARG A 4 -7.57 3.36 12.35
N TYR A 5 -6.32 2.93 12.22
CA TYR A 5 -5.76 1.77 12.93
C TYR A 5 -4.33 2.07 13.39
N ALA A 6 -3.81 1.24 14.27
CA ALA A 6 -2.41 1.26 14.69
C ALA A 6 -1.67 0.13 13.97
N SER A 7 -0.52 0.45 13.37
CA SER A 7 0.41 -0.52 12.79
C SER A 7 1.69 -0.52 13.62
N THR A 8 1.84 -1.53 14.48
CA THR A 8 3.03 -1.69 15.34
C THR A 8 3.97 -2.77 14.83
N ALA A 9 3.65 -3.41 13.70
CA ALA A 9 4.45 -4.50 13.16
C ALA A 9 5.78 -3.99 12.63
N SER A 10 6.88 -4.60 13.09
CA SER A 10 8.22 -4.33 12.58
C SER A 10 8.47 -5.07 11.26
N ARG A 11 9.43 -4.60 10.47
CA ARG A 11 9.87 -5.29 9.23
C ARG A 11 10.23 -6.74 9.51
N ALA A 12 11.09 -6.99 10.51
CA ALA A 12 11.50 -8.33 10.88
C ALA A 12 10.30 -9.24 11.24
N SER A 13 9.36 -8.73 12.04
CA SER A 13 8.16 -9.48 12.42
C SER A 13 7.27 -9.83 11.22
N LEU A 14 7.20 -8.96 10.21
CA LEU A 14 6.42 -9.22 8.99
C LEU A 14 7.12 -10.23 8.08
N LEU A 15 8.45 -10.16 7.96
CA LEU A 15 9.25 -11.12 7.19
C LEU A 15 9.09 -12.54 7.75
N GLU A 16 9.25 -12.68 9.07
CA GLU A 16 9.12 -13.96 9.76
C GLU A 16 7.69 -14.51 9.67
N ARG A 17 6.69 -13.67 9.98
CA ARG A 17 5.28 -14.09 10.02
C ARG A 17 4.74 -14.54 8.66
N PHE A 18 5.18 -13.90 7.58
CA PHE A 18 4.67 -14.14 6.24
C PHE A 18 5.65 -14.88 5.33
N VAL A 19 6.81 -15.28 5.84
CA VAL A 19 7.86 -15.98 5.08
C VAL A 19 8.16 -15.23 3.78
N VAL A 20 8.50 -13.95 3.94
CA VAL A 20 8.87 -13.04 2.84
C VAL A 20 10.39 -13.00 2.75
N ASP A 21 10.92 -13.11 1.54
CA ASP A 21 12.35 -12.99 1.30
C ASP A 21 12.80 -11.52 1.46
N GLU A 22 13.96 -11.28 2.07
CA GLU A 22 14.50 -9.94 2.29
C GLU A 22 14.73 -9.14 1.01
N GLN A 23 15.06 -9.83 -0.09
CA GLN A 23 15.23 -9.22 -1.42
C GLN A 23 13.91 -8.65 -1.97
N HIS A 24 12.78 -9.16 -1.47
CA HIS A 24 11.43 -8.79 -1.88
C HIS A 24 10.73 -7.88 -0.86
N ALA A 25 11.49 -7.29 0.06
CA ALA A 25 10.95 -6.51 1.16
C ALA A 25 11.51 -5.09 1.22
N ASP A 26 10.63 -4.11 0.96
CA ASP A 26 10.92 -2.69 1.09
C ASP A 26 11.31 -2.32 2.54
N GLU A 27 12.04 -1.22 2.67
CA GLU A 27 12.23 -0.58 3.96
C GLU A 27 10.89 -0.07 4.50
N LEU A 28 10.63 -0.39 5.77
CA LEU A 28 9.43 0.05 6.46
C LEU A 28 9.73 1.22 7.37
N ARG A 29 8.81 2.18 7.37
CA ARG A 29 8.76 3.19 8.44
C ARG A 29 8.41 2.47 9.74
N GLY A 30 9.04 2.90 10.83
CA GLY A 30 8.81 2.35 12.17
C GLY A 30 7.34 2.39 12.62
N PRO A 31 7.03 1.84 13.80
CA PRO A 31 5.66 1.67 14.28
C PRO A 31 4.86 2.98 14.25
N ASP A 32 3.65 2.95 13.68
CA ASP A 32 2.74 4.08 13.58
C ASP A 32 1.44 3.77 14.34
N TYR A 33 1.22 4.47 15.45
CA TYR A 33 0.05 4.30 16.30
C TYR A 33 -1.19 5.07 15.80
N ASN A 34 -1.04 5.89 14.76
CA ASN A 34 -2.12 6.67 14.18
C ASN A 34 -1.97 6.74 12.66
N VAL A 35 -2.29 5.62 12.00
CA VAL A 35 -2.25 5.51 10.55
C VAL A 35 -3.32 6.41 9.94
N ALA A 36 -2.86 7.38 9.15
CA ALA A 36 -3.73 8.24 8.34
C ALA A 36 -3.87 7.66 6.92
N PRO A 37 -5.00 7.88 6.22
CA PRO A 37 -5.24 7.36 4.87
C PRO A 37 -4.19 7.77 3.81
N THR A 38 -3.48 8.87 4.06
CA THR A 38 -2.45 9.40 3.15
C THR A 38 -1.06 8.81 3.38
N LYS A 39 -0.84 8.07 4.48
CA LYS A 39 0.46 7.47 4.80
C LYS A 39 0.67 6.17 4.02
N ASN A 40 1.93 5.88 3.72
CA ASN A 40 2.35 4.60 3.17
C ASN A 40 2.45 3.59 4.31
N ASN A 41 1.75 2.46 4.17
CA ASN A 41 1.66 1.41 5.17
C ASN A 41 2.25 0.11 4.62
N PRO A 42 2.82 -0.73 5.50
CA PRO A 42 3.30 -2.04 5.10
C PRO A 42 2.15 -2.95 4.67
N VAL A 43 2.32 -3.60 3.52
CA VAL A 43 1.39 -4.61 2.99
C VAL A 43 2.20 -5.75 2.41
N VAL A 44 1.80 -6.98 2.74
CA VAL A 44 2.34 -8.18 2.09
C VAL A 44 1.41 -8.56 0.94
N ILE A 45 1.98 -8.70 -0.25
CA ILE A 45 1.29 -9.17 -1.45
C ILE A 45 1.89 -10.49 -1.90
N ALA A 46 1.05 -11.40 -2.39
CA ALA A 46 1.50 -12.59 -3.09
C ALA A 46 1.27 -12.35 -4.59
N ARG A 47 2.33 -12.46 -5.40
CA ARG A 47 2.27 -12.25 -6.84
C ARG A 47 3.03 -13.35 -7.57
N VAL A 48 2.41 -13.91 -8.60
CA VAL A 48 3.11 -14.77 -9.57
C VAL A 48 4.00 -13.86 -10.44
N PRO A 49 5.32 -14.10 -10.51
CA PRO A 49 6.21 -13.32 -11.35
C PRO A 49 5.72 -13.34 -12.80
N LYS A 50 5.72 -12.19 -13.48
CA LYS A 50 5.18 -12.10 -14.86
C LYS A 50 5.92 -12.97 -15.88
N ASP A 51 7.18 -13.25 -15.61
CA ASP A 51 8.06 -14.06 -16.47
C ASP A 51 8.06 -15.53 -16.08
N ALA A 52 7.38 -15.90 -15.00
CA ALA A 52 7.23 -17.27 -14.58
C ALA A 52 5.89 -17.78 -15.12
N GLY A 53 5.90 -18.94 -15.80
CA GLY A 53 4.71 -19.52 -16.44
C GLY A 53 3.57 -19.77 -15.45
N ASP A 54 2.41 -20.20 -15.95
CA ASP A 54 1.18 -20.37 -15.16
C ASP A 54 1.32 -21.31 -13.94
N ASP A 55 2.36 -22.15 -13.88
CA ASP A 55 2.67 -23.09 -12.79
C ASP A 55 3.67 -22.55 -11.74
N ALA A 56 4.04 -21.27 -11.81
CA ALA A 56 5.01 -20.72 -10.88
C ALA A 56 4.41 -20.40 -9.51
N ASP A 57 5.13 -20.79 -8.45
CA ASP A 57 4.73 -20.49 -7.09
C ASP A 57 4.67 -18.97 -6.85
N PRO A 58 3.61 -18.47 -6.19
CA PRO A 58 3.46 -17.05 -5.92
C PRO A 58 4.53 -16.58 -4.94
N VAL A 59 5.32 -15.57 -5.36
CA VAL A 59 6.32 -14.94 -4.51
C VAL A 59 5.64 -13.92 -3.61
N ARG A 60 5.98 -13.95 -2.32
CA ARG A 60 5.49 -12.96 -1.35
C ARG A 60 6.44 -11.77 -1.31
N GLU A 61 5.88 -10.58 -1.45
CA GLU A 61 6.61 -9.32 -1.39
C GLU A 61 6.05 -8.44 -0.28
N LEU A 62 6.93 -7.76 0.46
CA LEU A 62 6.55 -6.75 1.44
C LEU A 62 6.76 -5.36 0.83
N ARG A 63 5.67 -4.61 0.65
CA ARG A 63 5.65 -3.31 -0.04
C ARG A 63 4.98 -2.24 0.81
N SER A 64 5.40 -0.99 0.60
CA SER A 64 4.77 0.17 1.23
C SER A 64 3.71 0.79 0.32
N PHE A 65 2.41 0.65 0.67
CA PHE A 65 1.30 1.21 -0.11
C PHE A 65 0.49 2.26 0.65
N ARG A 66 -0.02 3.25 -0.10
CA ARG A 66 -1.00 4.21 0.43
C ARG A 66 -2.38 3.56 0.52
N TRP A 67 -3.04 3.71 1.67
CA TRP A 67 -4.39 3.19 1.86
C TRP A 67 -5.44 4.06 1.15
N GLY A 68 -5.68 3.75 -0.12
CA GLY A 68 -6.71 4.38 -0.93
C GLY A 68 -6.75 3.73 -2.30
N LEU A 69 -7.73 2.85 -2.51
CA LEU A 69 -7.95 2.20 -3.80
C LEU A 69 -8.32 3.28 -4.83
N LEU A 70 -7.36 3.60 -5.70
CA LEU A 70 -7.62 4.42 -6.86
C LEU A 70 -8.10 3.48 -7.98
N PRO A 71 -9.35 3.61 -8.45
CA PRO A 71 -9.81 2.83 -9.59
C PRO A 71 -8.98 3.17 -10.82
N ASP A 72 -8.76 2.18 -11.69
CA ASP A 72 -7.94 2.32 -12.90
C ASP A 72 -8.50 3.39 -13.86
N GLN A 73 -9.83 3.53 -13.93
CA GLN A 73 -10.51 4.57 -14.70
C GLN A 73 -10.04 5.99 -14.28
N LEU A 74 -9.66 6.19 -13.01
CA LEU A 74 -9.16 7.46 -12.49
C LEU A 74 -7.67 7.69 -12.78
N ARG A 75 -6.91 6.62 -13.06
CA ARG A 75 -5.49 6.69 -13.44
C ARG A 75 -5.34 7.17 -14.88
N ARG A 76 -6.27 6.79 -15.77
CA ARG A 76 -6.26 7.14 -17.19
C ARG A 76 -6.73 8.58 -17.48
N SER A 77 -7.43 9.23 -16.55
CA SER A 77 -7.93 10.61 -16.71
C SER A 77 -6.97 11.71 -16.22
N ARG A 78 -5.77 11.37 -15.72
CA ARG A 78 -4.76 12.35 -15.27
C ARG A 78 -3.98 13.03 -16.41
N GLY A 79 -4.67 13.33 -17.51
CA GLY A 79 -4.28 14.34 -18.49
C GLY A 79 -4.93 15.71 -18.23
N THR A 80 -5.58 15.93 -17.08
CA THR A 80 -6.25 17.21 -16.83
C THR A 80 -6.03 17.68 -15.40
N ASN A 81 -5.45 18.89 -15.32
CA ASN A 81 -5.31 19.76 -14.16
C ASN A 81 -6.53 19.68 -13.23
N LEU A 82 -6.33 19.24 -11.98
CA LEU A 82 -7.34 19.30 -10.94
C LEU A 82 -6.90 20.29 -9.86
N SER A 83 -7.00 21.57 -10.20
CA SER A 83 -7.17 22.64 -9.24
C SER A 83 -8.67 22.80 -8.98
N VAL A 84 -9.21 22.10 -7.99
CA VAL A 84 -10.51 22.44 -7.41
C VAL A 84 -10.38 22.41 -5.89
N TRP A 85 -9.97 23.55 -5.35
CA TRP A 85 -10.44 23.98 -4.04
C TRP A 85 -11.89 24.44 -4.25
N ARG A 86 -12.86 23.72 -3.69
CA ARG A 86 -14.22 24.26 -3.51
C ARG A 86 -14.38 24.52 -2.02
N SER A 87 -14.14 25.76 -1.59
CA SER A 87 -14.58 26.25 -0.29
C SER A 87 -16.11 26.26 -0.23
N CYS A 88 -16.63 25.87 0.94
CA CYS A 88 -18.03 25.79 1.31
C CYS A 88 -18.81 27.10 1.13
N PRO A 89 -20.13 27.04 0.88
CA PRO A 89 -21.00 28.21 1.02
C PRO A 89 -21.39 28.40 2.49
N GLY A 90 -21.34 29.64 2.98
CA GLY A 90 -21.86 30.04 4.29
C GLY A 90 -21.69 31.53 4.51
N GLY A 91 -22.81 32.27 4.52
CA GLY A 91 -22.90 33.72 4.74
C GLY A 91 -23.93 34.36 3.83
#